data_AF-A0A1V6AVV0-F1
#
_entry.id   AF-A0A1V6AVV0-F1
#
_cell.length_a   1.000
_cell.length_b   1.000
_cell.length_c   1.000
_cell.angle_alpha   90.00
_cell.angle_beta   90.00
_cell.angle_gamma   90.00
#
_symmetry.space_group_name_H-M   'P 1'
#
loop_
_entity.id
_entity.type
_entity.pdbx_description
1 polymer ?
#
loop_
_entity_poly.entity_id
_entity_poly.type
_entity_poly.pdbx_seq_one_letter_code
_entity_poly.pdbx_strand_id
1 'polypeptide(L)'
;MTNQKGFTLIEIIAVLVILGILAAVAVPRYIDMQAEAKKAAAKGQVAEMKSTLNLAYAKLFMSNGTAPTTGAAVVTGAGLTSGTAADVGTAPDIWNVTLTGSGTNVTVAVNSRNTDTGYTASGTWTIPTGP
;
A
#
# COMPACT_ATOMS: atom_id res chain seq x y z
N MET A 1 -45.99 25.86 -32.83
CA MET A 1 -45.10 24.99 -33.61
C MET A 1 -43.69 25.23 -33.09
N THR A 2 -43.16 24.32 -32.28
CA THR A 2 -41.86 24.53 -31.62
C THR A 2 -40.75 24.21 -32.61
N ASN A 3 -39.94 25.21 -32.95
CA ASN A 3 -38.83 25.08 -33.88
C ASN A 3 -37.71 24.27 -33.21
N GLN A 4 -37.70 22.94 -33.39
CA GLN A 4 -36.62 22.09 -32.88
C GLN A 4 -35.37 22.34 -33.73
N LYS A 5 -34.48 23.21 -33.23
CA LYS A 5 -33.13 23.35 -33.78
C LYS A 5 -32.35 22.09 -33.41
N GLY A 6 -32.18 21.19 -34.39
CA GLY A 6 -31.26 20.05 -34.26
C GLY A 6 -29.81 20.52 -34.20
N PHE A 7 -28.96 19.78 -33.48
CA PHE A 7 -27.52 20.01 -33.47
C PHE A 7 -26.93 19.82 -34.88
N THR A 8 -25.98 20.66 -35.24
CA THR A 8 -25.29 20.55 -36.53
C THR A 8 -24.18 19.50 -36.46
N LEU A 9 -23.87 18.85 -37.59
CA LEU A 9 -22.75 17.90 -37.67
C LEU A 9 -21.42 18.56 -37.33
N ILE A 10 -21.24 19.83 -37.70
CA ILE A 10 -20.01 20.58 -37.41
C ILE A 10 -19.83 20.84 -35.91
N GLU A 11 -20.91 21.08 -35.15
CA GLU A 11 -20.85 21.23 -33.70
C GLU A 11 -20.41 19.93 -33.02
N ILE A 12 -20.95 18.79 -33.46
CA ILE A 12 -20.55 17.50 -32.91
C ILE A 12 -19.07 17.20 -33.22
N ILE A 13 -18.61 17.51 -34.44
CA ILE A 13 -17.19 17.31 -34.81
C ILE A 13 -16.27 18.20 -33.98
N ALA A 14 -16.60 19.49 -33.82
CA ALA A 14 -15.78 20.41 -33.03
C ALA A 14 -15.66 19.95 -31.56
N VAL A 15 -16.75 19.46 -30.97
CA VAL A 15 -16.74 18.92 -29.61
C VAL A 15 -15.87 17.66 -29.51
N LEU A 16 -15.99 16.73 -30.46
CA LEU A 16 -15.18 15.51 -30.48
C LEU A 16 -13.70 15.81 -30.64
N VAL A 17 -13.33 16.82 -31.44
CA VAL A 17 -11.93 17.26 -31.58
C VAL A 17 -11.40 17.79 -30.25
N ILE A 18 -12.15 18.65 -29.55
CA ILE A 18 -11.75 19.19 -28.25
C ILE A 18 -11.62 18.06 -27.21
N LEU A 19 -12.61 17.18 -27.12
CA LEU A 19 -12.58 16.02 -26.21
C LEU A 19 -11.43 15.07 -26.55
N GLY A 20 -11.11 14.88 -27.83
CA GLY A 20 -9.98 14.08 -28.29
C GLY A 20 -8.64 14.65 -27.81
N ILE A 21 -8.44 15.96 -27.92
CA ILE A 21 -7.23 16.63 -27.43
C ILE A 21 -7.12 16.50 -25.91
N LEU A 22 -8.22 16.77 -25.18
CA LEU A 22 -8.24 16.66 -23.72
C LEU A 22 -7.97 15.22 -23.25
N ALA A 23 -8.57 14.22 -23.90
CA ALA A 23 -8.34 12.82 -23.57
C ALA A 23 -6.88 12.40 -23.82
N ALA A 24 -6.28 12.86 -24.92
CA ALA A 24 -4.89 12.54 -25.25
C ALA A 24 -3.89 12.98 -24.17
N VAL A 25 -4.14 14.12 -23.49
CA VAL A 25 -3.29 14.59 -22.38
C VAL A 25 -3.73 14.08 -21.00
N ALA A 26 -5.02 13.90 -20.77
CA ALA A 26 -5.56 13.53 -19.46
C ALA A 26 -5.36 12.04 -19.14
N VAL A 27 -5.52 11.15 -20.12
CA VAL A 27 -5.46 9.69 -19.90
C VAL A 27 -4.08 9.23 -19.40
N PRO A 28 -2.95 9.62 -20.01
CA PRO A 28 -1.63 9.20 -19.52
C PRO A 28 -1.38 9.67 -18.08
N ARG A 29 -1.70 10.94 -17.79
CA ARG A 29 -1.54 11.53 -16.46
C ARG A 29 -2.40 10.83 -15.41
N TYR A 30 -3.62 10.41 -15.79
CA TYR A 30 -4.51 9.69 -14.89
C TYR A 30 -3.94 8.31 -14.52
N ILE A 31 -3.37 7.58 -15.49
CA ILE A 31 -2.72 6.29 -15.26
C ILE A 31 -1.52 6.46 -14.31
N ASP A 32 -0.68 7.47 -14.54
CA ASP A 32 0.47 7.76 -13.67
C ASP A 32 0.03 8.10 -12.25
N MET A 33 -1.00 8.93 -12.11
CA MET A 33 -1.56 9.30 -10.80
C MET A 33 -2.13 8.09 -10.05
N GLN A 34 -2.79 7.17 -10.75
CA GLN A 34 -3.24 5.91 -10.15
C GLN A 34 -2.06 5.07 -9.66
N ALA A 35 -0.99 4.94 -10.46
CA ALA A 35 0.19 4.17 -10.07
C ALA A 35 0.88 4.77 -8.82
N GLU A 36 1.01 6.09 -8.75
CA GLU A 36 1.57 6.78 -7.58
C GLU A 36 0.66 6.66 -6.35
N ALA A 37 -0.67 6.71 -6.53
CA ALA A 37 -1.62 6.47 -5.45
C ALA A 37 -1.50 5.05 -4.88
N LYS A 38 -1.31 4.02 -5.74
CA LYS A 38 -1.08 2.63 -5.30
C LYS A 38 0.20 2.51 -4.46
N LYS A 39 1.30 3.10 -4.93
CA LYS A 39 2.58 3.12 -4.19
C LYS A 39 2.46 3.86 -2.86
N ALA A 40 1.76 4.99 -2.84
CA ALA A 40 1.53 5.76 -1.62
C ALA A 40 0.70 4.97 -0.59
N ALA A 41 -0.36 4.29 -1.03
CA ALA A 41 -1.14 3.41 -0.17
C ALA A 41 -0.29 2.26 0.40
N ALA A 42 0.52 1.60 -0.44
CA ALA A 42 1.44 0.55 0.02
C ALA A 42 2.46 1.07 1.04
N LYS A 43 3.00 2.28 0.86
CA LYS A 43 3.87 2.93 1.86
C LYS A 43 3.15 3.20 3.17
N GLY A 44 1.87 3.58 3.12
CA GLY A 44 1.01 3.70 4.29
C GLY A 44 0.89 2.38 5.05
N GLN A 45 0.65 1.28 4.33
CA GLN A 45 0.59 -0.06 4.91
C GLN A 45 1.93 -0.48 5.54
N VAL A 46 3.06 -0.15 4.92
CA VAL A 46 4.38 -0.37 5.53
C VAL A 46 4.48 0.34 6.88
N ALA A 47 4.05 1.61 6.96
CA ALA A 47 4.08 2.37 8.20
C ALA A 47 3.18 1.76 9.29
N GLU A 48 1.99 1.28 8.92
CA GLU A 48 1.10 0.56 9.82
C GLU A 48 1.77 -0.71 10.38
N MET A 49 2.37 -1.52 9.52
CA MET A 49 3.07 -2.75 9.94
C MET A 49 4.25 -2.43 10.88
N LYS A 50 4.98 -1.34 10.65
CA LYS A 50 6.02 -0.88 11.60
C LYS A 50 5.45 -0.51 12.97
N SER A 51 4.26 0.10 13.00
CA SER A 51 3.55 0.39 14.25
C SER A 51 3.14 -0.90 14.98
N THR A 52 2.64 -1.89 14.23
CA THR A 52 2.33 -3.22 14.76
C THR A 52 3.57 -3.90 15.35
N LEU A 53 4.73 -3.78 14.71
CA LEU A 53 6.00 -4.29 15.23
C LEU A 53 6.42 -3.58 16.53
N ASN A 54 6.25 -2.25 16.63
CA ASN A 54 6.48 -1.53 17.89
C ASN A 54 5.57 -2.04 19.02
N LEU A 55 4.28 -2.27 18.73
CA LEU A 55 3.33 -2.80 19.70
C LEU A 55 3.68 -4.24 20.11
N ALA A 56 4.06 -5.09 19.15
CA ALA A 56 4.50 -6.45 19.40
C ALA A 56 5.77 -6.47 20.29
N TYR A 57 6.74 -5.60 19.99
CA TYR A 57 7.93 -5.42 20.80
C TYR A 57 7.59 -5.05 22.25
N ALA A 58 6.73 -4.04 22.44
CA ALA A 58 6.31 -3.61 23.77
C ALA A 58 5.55 -4.71 24.54
N LYS A 59 4.64 -5.43 23.86
CA LYS A 59 3.91 -6.57 24.45
C LYS A 59 4.85 -7.68 24.88
N LEU A 60 5.84 -8.02 24.06
CA LEU A 60 6.84 -9.05 24.39
C LEU A 60 7.69 -8.66 25.61
N PHE A 61 8.10 -7.39 25.69
CA PHE A 61 8.84 -6.85 26.83
C PHE A 61 8.02 -6.96 28.13
N MET A 62 6.74 -6.59 28.09
CA MET A 62 5.85 -6.67 29.25
C MET A 62 5.54 -8.11 29.66
N SER A 63 5.34 -9.02 28.70
CA SER A 63 4.92 -10.40 28.99
C SER A 63 6.06 -11.30 29.43
N ASN A 64 7.27 -11.11 28.90
CA ASN A 64 8.41 -12.00 29.16
C ASN A 64 9.44 -11.38 30.12
N GLY A 65 9.23 -10.14 30.56
CA GLY A 65 10.16 -9.39 31.41
C GLY A 65 11.51 -9.06 30.74
N THR A 66 11.73 -9.47 29.49
CA THR A 66 12.96 -9.27 28.73
C THR A 66 12.62 -8.77 27.33
N ALA A 67 13.41 -7.81 26.83
CA ALA A 67 13.25 -7.31 25.47
C ALA A 67 13.65 -8.38 24.45
N PRO A 68 12.86 -8.59 23.39
CA PRO A 68 13.29 -9.46 22.30
C PRO A 68 14.54 -8.87 21.65
N THR A 69 15.55 -9.71 21.43
CA THR A 69 16.86 -9.31 20.89
C THR A 69 16.97 -9.49 19.38
N THR A 70 16.00 -10.18 18.75
CA THR A 70 15.98 -10.46 17.32
C THR A 70 14.70 -9.97 16.66
N GLY A 71 14.81 -9.43 15.45
CA GLY A 71 13.67 -8.98 14.67
C GLY A 71 12.71 -10.12 14.37
N ALA A 72 13.23 -11.34 14.17
CA ALA A 72 12.40 -12.53 13.94
C ALA A 72 11.48 -12.82 15.14
N ALA A 73 11.98 -12.68 16.38
CA ALA A 73 11.14 -12.85 17.57
C ALA A 73 10.02 -11.80 17.65
N VAL A 74 10.30 -10.55 17.24
CA VAL A 74 9.28 -9.49 17.17
C VAL A 74 8.21 -9.81 16.12
N VAL A 75 8.61 -10.33 14.96
CA VAL A 75 7.66 -10.77 13.92
C VAL A 75 6.74 -11.87 14.43
N THR A 76 7.28 -12.86 15.14
CA THR A 76 6.48 -13.91 15.80
C THR A 76 5.56 -13.33 16.87
N GLY A 77 6.02 -12.35 17.66
CA GLY A 77 5.17 -11.64 18.63
C GLY A 77 4.05 -10.81 18.01
N ALA A 78 4.20 -10.42 16.73
CA ALA A 78 3.13 -9.80 15.96
C ALA A 78 2.12 -10.82 15.40
N GLY A 79 2.33 -12.12 15.62
CA GLY A 79 1.48 -13.19 15.13
C GLY A 79 1.79 -13.62 13.69
N LEU A 80 2.96 -13.25 13.15
CA LEU A 80 3.39 -13.61 11.79
C LEU A 80 4.62 -14.52 11.81
N THR A 81 4.85 -15.21 10.70
CA THR A 81 6.06 -16.05 10.51
C THR A 81 7.09 -15.29 9.69
N SER A 82 8.31 -15.14 10.23
CA SER A 82 9.38 -14.42 9.55
C SER A 82 9.74 -15.05 8.19
N GLY A 83 9.76 -14.24 7.14
CA GLY A 83 10.09 -14.64 5.77
C GLY A 83 8.92 -15.24 4.98
N THR A 84 7.77 -15.46 5.62
CA THR A 84 6.58 -16.01 4.96
C THR A 84 5.59 -14.89 4.66
N ALA A 85 5.07 -14.85 3.43
CA ALA A 85 4.00 -13.94 3.07
C ALA A 85 2.71 -14.33 3.82
N ALA A 86 2.00 -13.33 4.33
CA ALA A 86 0.73 -13.51 5.01
C ALA A 86 -0.26 -12.44 4.56
N ASP A 87 -1.52 -12.82 4.52
CA ASP A 87 -2.62 -11.90 4.30
C ASP A 87 -3.03 -11.26 5.63
N VAL A 88 -3.01 -9.94 5.67
CA VAL A 88 -3.43 -9.13 6.82
C VAL A 88 -4.61 -8.25 6.43
N GLY A 89 -5.48 -7.96 7.39
CA GLY A 89 -6.74 -7.26 7.14
C GLY A 89 -7.91 -8.21 6.90
N THR A 90 -9.06 -7.63 6.53
CA THR A 90 -10.32 -8.35 6.35
C THR A 90 -10.94 -7.90 5.03
N ALA A 91 -11.54 -8.84 4.28
CA ALA A 91 -12.24 -8.51 3.05
C ALA A 91 -13.26 -7.37 3.26
N PRO A 92 -13.32 -6.38 2.34
CA PRO A 92 -12.68 -6.37 1.02
C PRO A 92 -11.27 -5.76 1.00
N ASP A 93 -10.62 -5.51 2.14
CA ASP A 93 -9.29 -4.89 2.21
C ASP A 93 -8.25 -5.85 2.82
N ILE A 94 -7.64 -6.65 1.94
CA ILE A 94 -6.62 -7.64 2.29
C ILE A 94 -5.28 -7.21 1.70
N TRP A 95 -4.26 -7.17 2.54
CA TRP A 95 -2.89 -6.85 2.18
C TRP A 95 -2.02 -8.08 2.32
N ASN A 96 -1.30 -8.42 1.25
CA ASN A 96 -0.29 -9.47 1.35
C ASN A 96 1.04 -8.83 1.75
N VAL A 97 1.56 -9.23 2.91
CA VAL A 97 2.78 -8.67 3.50
C VAL A 97 3.76 -9.77 3.86
N THR A 98 5.05 -9.49 3.68
CA THR A 98 6.14 -10.34 4.17
C THR A 98 6.95 -9.55 5.18
N LEU A 99 7.12 -10.10 6.38
CA LEU A 99 8.00 -9.55 7.39
C LEU A 99 9.23 -10.45 7.52
N THR A 100 10.42 -9.93 7.28
CA THR A 100 11.67 -10.71 7.35
C THR A 100 12.56 -10.15 8.44
N GLY A 101 12.67 -10.88 9.55
CA GLY A 101 13.61 -10.57 10.62
C GLY A 101 15.04 -11.01 10.28
N SER A 102 16.00 -10.12 10.47
CA SER A 102 17.45 -10.41 10.34
C SER A 102 18.23 -9.59 11.36
N GLY A 103 18.91 -10.27 12.28
CA GLY A 103 19.55 -9.61 13.43
C GLY A 103 18.52 -8.80 14.22
N THR A 104 18.77 -7.50 14.40
CA THR A 104 17.86 -6.54 15.06
C THR A 104 16.88 -5.87 14.10
N ASN A 105 16.95 -6.16 12.80
CA ASN A 105 16.12 -5.53 11.79
C ASN A 105 14.95 -6.43 11.40
N VAL A 106 13.86 -5.80 10.98
CA VAL A 106 12.71 -6.41 10.32
C VAL A 106 12.45 -5.65 9.03
N THR A 107 12.60 -6.32 7.90
CA THR A 107 12.17 -5.80 6.61
C THR A 107 10.68 -6.05 6.47
N VAL A 108 9.91 -4.98 6.30
CA VAL A 108 8.50 -5.01 5.95
C VAL A 108 8.39 -4.89 4.43
N ALA A 109 7.78 -5.85 3.78
CA ALA A 109 7.45 -5.80 2.36
C ALA A 109 5.93 -5.94 2.19
N VAL A 110 5.32 -5.00 1.48
CA VAL A 110 3.95 -5.09 0.98
C VAL A 110 4.02 -5.58 -0.46
N ASN A 111 3.42 -6.74 -0.72
CA ASN A 111 3.55 -7.45 -1.99
C ASN A 111 2.35 -7.20 -2.91
N SER A 112 1.15 -7.10 -2.34
CA SER A 112 -0.08 -6.77 -3.08
C SER A 112 -1.21 -6.32 -2.15
N ARG A 113 -2.26 -5.77 -2.77
CA ARG A 113 -3.55 -5.50 -2.13
C ARG A 113 -4.65 -6.19 -2.93
N ASN A 114 -5.44 -7.06 -2.31
CA ASN A 114 -6.50 -7.83 -2.99
C ASN A 114 -6.03 -8.50 -4.29
N THR A 115 -4.83 -9.08 -4.30
CA THR A 115 -4.14 -9.66 -5.48
C THR A 115 -3.61 -8.67 -6.53
N ASP A 116 -3.87 -7.36 -6.40
CA ASP A 116 -3.27 -6.32 -7.26
C ASP A 116 -1.81 -6.05 -6.83
N THR A 117 -0.86 -6.49 -7.66
CA THR A 117 0.59 -6.34 -7.47
C THR A 117 1.11 -4.93 -7.81
N GLY A 118 0.25 -4.01 -8.23
CA GLY A 118 0.58 -2.59 -8.35
C GLY A 118 0.78 -1.90 -6.99
N TYR A 119 0.37 -2.54 -5.89
CA TYR A 119 0.57 -2.07 -4.52
C TYR A 119 1.81 -2.70 -3.92
N THR A 120 2.97 -2.10 -4.18
CA THR A 120 4.24 -2.56 -3.63
C THR A 120 5.00 -1.45 -2.91
N ALA A 121 5.52 -1.77 -1.74
CA ALA A 121 6.41 -0.91 -0.97
C ALA A 121 7.21 -1.76 0.01
N SER A 122 8.39 -1.28 0.39
CA SER A 122 9.17 -1.91 1.44
C SER A 122 9.78 -0.88 2.38
N GLY A 123 10.11 -1.31 3.59
CA GLY A 123 10.79 -0.48 4.56
C GLY A 123 11.32 -1.30 5.73
N THR A 124 12.36 -0.80 6.38
CA THR A 124 12.98 -1.49 7.51
C THR A 124 12.49 -0.89 8.82
N TRP A 125 12.14 -1.76 9.76
CA TRP A 125 12.01 -1.47 11.17
C TRP A 125 13.20 -2.07 11.91
N THR A 126 13.67 -1.40 12.95
CA THR A 126 14.80 -1.87 13.75
C THR A 126 14.37 -1.86 15.21
N ILE A 127 14.78 -2.89 15.95
CA ILE A 127 14.55 -2.95 17.39
C ILE A 127 15.09 -1.66 18.02
N PRO A 128 14.27 -0.94 18.82
CA PRO A 128 14.74 0.22 19.54
C PRO A 128 15.91 -0.17 20.44
N THR A 129 17.10 0.39 20.20
CA THR A 129 18.18 0.32 21.18
C THR A 129 17.73 1.15 22.37
N GLY A 130 17.76 0.57 23.58
CA GLY A 130 17.45 1.31 24.80
C GLY A 130 18.33 2.56 24.94
N PRO A 131 17.93 3.53 25.79
CA PRO A 131 18.82 4.63 26.16
C PRO A 131 20.11 4.10 26.83
#